data_AF-A0A7Y8RTG9-F1
#
_entry.id   AF-A0A7Y8RTG9-F1
#
_cell.length_a   1.000
_cell.length_b   1.000
_cell.length_c   1.000
_cell.angle_alpha   90.00
_cell.angle_beta   90.00
_cell.angle_gamma   90.00
#
_symmetry.space_group_name_H-M   'P 1'
#
loop_
_entity.id
_entity.type
_entity.pdbx_description
1 polymer ?
#
loop_
_entity_poly.entity_id
_entity_poly.type
_entity_poly.pdbx_seq_one_letter_code
_entity_poly.pdbx_strand_id
1 'polypeptide(L)' 'TDMNPANSDFAESLIGLMAVGRYGHVEEIASFVAYLAGPEAGYITGASLTIDGGFSA' A
#
# COMPACT_ATOMS: atom_id res chain seq x y z
N THR A 1 6.56 2.29 10.69
CA THR A 1 6.29 1.42 11.86
C THR A 1 7.57 1.27 12.65
N ASP A 2 7.55 0.70 13.85
CA ASP A 2 8.79 0.48 14.63
C ASP A 2 9.77 -0.45 13.91
N MET A 3 9.26 -1.46 13.20
CA MET A 3 10.08 -2.40 12.41
C MET A 3 10.58 -1.83 11.08
N ASN A 4 9.93 -0.80 10.55
CA ASN A 4 10.33 -0.10 9.32
C ASN A 4 10.09 1.41 9.49
N PRO A 5 11.01 2.11 10.16
CA PRO A 5 10.88 3.54 10.43
C PRO A 5 11.13 4.36 9.16
N ALA A 6 10.25 5.34 8.89
CA ALA A 6 10.27 6.14 7.66
C ALA A 6 11.49 7.07 7.54
N ASN A 7 12.17 7.32 8.66
CA ASN A 7 13.33 8.22 8.77
C ASN A 7 14.66 7.44 8.85
N SER A 8 14.76 6.33 8.12
CA SER A 8 15.99 5.54 8.01
C SER A 8 16.54 5.59 6.58
N ASP A 9 17.86 5.49 6.41
CA ASP A 9 18.51 5.41 5.09
C ASP A 9 17.94 4.27 4.23
N PHE A 10 17.54 3.18 4.88
CA PHE A 10 16.86 2.07 4.23
C PHE A 10 15.48 2.47 3.70
N ALA A 11 14.71 3.22 4.49
CA ALA A 11 13.41 3.72 4.06
C ALA A 11 13.54 4.73 2.92
N GLU A 12 14.51 5.63 2.95
CA GLU A 12 14.77 6.55 1.84
C GLU A 12 15.05 5.80 0.53
N SER A 13 15.86 4.74 0.61
CA SER A 13 16.17 3.88 -0.53
C SER A 13 14.92 3.21 -1.11
N LEU A 14 14.03 2.69 -0.25
CA LEU A 14 12.77 2.07 -0.69
C LEU A 14 11.78 3.09 -1.24
N ILE A 15 11.65 4.25 -0.60
CA ILE A 15 10.78 5.34 -1.04
C ILE A 15 11.19 5.82 -2.44
N GLY A 16 12.50 5.87 -2.73
CA GLY A 16 13.02 6.23 -4.05
C GLY A 16 12.64 5.25 -5.18
N LEU A 17 12.23 4.02 -4.84
CA LEU A 17 11.74 3.03 -5.81
C LEU A 17 10.22 3.16 -6.06
N MET A 18 9.48 3.88 -5.21
CA MET A 18 8.04 4.04 -5.32
C MET A 18 7.70 5.22 -6.24
N ALA A 19 6.79 5.03 -7.18
CA ALA A 19 6.29 6.13 -8.03
C ALA A 19 5.64 7.27 -7.22
N VAL A 20 4.98 6.93 -6.11
CA VAL A 20 4.30 7.89 -5.22
C VAL A 20 5.26 8.64 -4.28
N GLY A 21 6.49 8.14 -4.09
CA GLY A 21 7.53 8.84 -3.34
C GLY A 21 7.26 8.98 -1.83
N ARG A 22 6.46 8.09 -1.25
CA ARG A 22 6.27 7.97 0.22
C ARG A 22 5.78 6.58 0.60
N TYR A 23 5.95 6.24 1.87
CA TYR A 23 5.23 5.11 2.45
C TYR A 23 3.71 5.34 2.46
N GLY A 24 2.98 4.24 2.31
CA GLY A 24 1.54 4.20 2.54
C GLY A 24 1.20 4.44 4.00
N HIS A 25 0.05 5.07 4.22
CA HIS A 25 -0.57 5.19 5.54
C HIS A 25 -1.46 3.98 5.81
N VAL A 26 -1.63 3.63 7.08
CA VAL A 26 -2.42 2.45 7.49
C VAL A 26 -3.88 2.60 7.05
N GLU A 27 -4.39 3.83 7.06
CA GLU A 27 -5.74 4.19 6.66
C GLU A 27 -6.00 3.92 5.17
N GLU A 28 -4.99 4.02 4.31
CA GLU A 28 -5.11 3.72 2.88
C GLU A 28 -5.30 2.21 2.66
N ILE A 29 -4.55 1.39 3.40
CA ILE A 29 -4.68 -0.07 3.37
C ILE A 29 -6.03 -0.49 3.97
N ALA A 30 -6.39 0.08 5.12
CA ALA A 30 -7.65 -0.21 5.79
C ALA A 30 -8.86 0.18 4.94
N SER A 31 -8.81 1.32 4.26
CA SER A 31 -9.86 1.76 3.34
C SER A 31 -10.00 0.82 2.14
N PHE A 32 -8.90 0.35 1.57
CA PHE A 32 -8.93 -0.61 0.46
C PHE A 32 -9.52 -1.96 0.90
N VAL A 33 -9.12 -2.46 2.06
CA VAL A 33 -9.69 -3.68 2.66
C VAL A 33 -11.18 -3.51 2.94
N ALA A 34 -11.59 -2.37 3.52
CA ALA A 34 -12.99 -2.08 3.81
C ALA A 34 -13.84 -2.03 2.54
N TYR A 35 -13.32 -1.46 1.46
CA TYR A 35 -13.98 -1.49 0.15
C TYR A 35 -14.15 -2.92 -0.37
N LEU A 36 -13.11 -3.74 -0.33
CA LEU A 36 -13.17 -5.14 -0.78
C LEU A 36 -14.13 -6.00 0.06
N ALA A 37 -14.29 -5.67 1.35
CA ALA A 37 -15.26 -6.32 2.23
C ALA A 37 -16.69 -5.74 2.12
N GLY A 38 -16.85 -4.62 1.41
CA GLY A 38 -18.11 -3.90 1.25
C GLY A 38 -19.03 -4.49 0.18
N PRO A 39 -20.32 -4.12 0.18
CA PRO A 39 -21.29 -4.61 -0.79
C PRO A 39 -20.96 -4.22 -2.24
N GLU A 40 -20.18 -3.16 -2.45
CA GLU A 40 -19.78 -2.67 -3.76
C GLU A 40 -18.79 -3.60 -4.48
N ALA A 41 -18.02 -4.40 -3.75
CA ALA A 41 -16.98 -5.26 -4.30
C ALA A 41 -17.47 -6.68 -4.65
N GLY A 42 -18.78 -6.95 -4.62
CA GLY A 42 -19.34 -8.30 -4.73
C GLY A 42 -19.03 -9.09 -6.02
N TYR A 43 -18.47 -8.44 -7.05
CA TYR A 43 -18.02 -9.10 -8.28
C TYR A 43 -16.49 -9.23 -8.40
N ILE A 44 -15.74 -8.75 -7.41
CA ILE A 44 -14.28 -8.86 -7.35
C ILE A 44 -13.94 -10.15 -6.61
N THR A 45 -13.43 -11.14 -7.33
CA THR A 45 -12.99 -12.42 -6.76
C THR A 45 -11.87 -13.04 -7.60
N GLY A 46 -11.00 -13.83 -6.97
CA GLY A 46 -9.88 -14.53 -7.65
C GLY A 46 -8.72 -13.64 -8.12
N ALA A 47 -8.73 -12.35 -7.79
CA ALA A 47 -7.70 -11.39 -8.18
C ALA A 47 -6.68 -11.14 -7.06
N SER A 48 -5.43 -10.89 -7.45
CA SER A 48 -4.42 -10.28 -6.59
C SER A 48 -4.32 -8.80 -6.94
N LEU A 49 -4.70 -7.92 -6.01
CA LEU A 49 -4.71 -6.47 -6.22
C LEU A 49 -3.59 -5.81 -5.39
N THR A 50 -2.63 -5.20 -6.07
CA THR A 50 -1.48 -4.53 -5.43
C THR A 50 -1.83 -3.09 -5.05
N ILE A 51 -1.53 -2.71 -3.81
CA ILE A 51 -1.62 -1.33 -3.29
C ILE A 51 -0.27 -0.94 -2.66
N ASP A 52 0.70 -0.58 -3.49
CA ASP A 52 2.12 -0.50 -3.09
C ASP A 52 2.79 0.85 -3.40
N GLY A 53 2.02 1.86 -3.81
CA GLY A 53 2.58 3.17 -4.20
C GLY A 53 3.41 3.13 -5.48
N GLY A 54 3.25 2.10 -6.31
CA GLY A 54 3.99 1.91 -7.57
C GLY A 54 5.39 1.34 -7.36
N PHE A 55 5.59 0.56 -6.30
CA PHE A 55 6.86 -0.12 -6.04
C PHE A 55 7.15 -1.23 -7.05
N SER A 56 6.12 -1.94 -7.53
CA SER A 56 6.23 -3.03 -8.49
C SER A 56 5.92 -2.64 -9.95
N ALA A 57 6.02 -1.35 -10.28
CA ALA A 57 5.66 -0.82 -11.60
C ALA A 57 6.68 -1.15 -12.71
#